data_AF-A0A7C1HSD3-F1
#
_entry.id   AF-A0A7C1HSD3-F1
#
_cell.length_a   1.000
_cell.length_b   1.000
_cell.length_c   1.000
_cell.angle_alpha   90.00
_cell.angle_beta   90.00
_cell.angle_gamma   90.00
#
_symmetry.space_group_name_H-M   'P 1'
#
loop_
_entity.id
_entity.type
_entity.pdbx_description
1 polymer ?
#
loop_
_entity_poly.entity_id
_entity_poly.type
_entity_poly.pdbx_seq_one_letter_code
_entity_poly.pdbx_strand_id
1 'polypeptide(L)'
;CNTVLANEQVVNGCCWRHSNTPISKRVLEQWFFKITDYAQRLLDDLDGLDWPHSVKAMQRNWIGRSTGANIKFSVVETGDELPIFTTRPDTVFGVTFMAIAPEADLMKKLVQICPNREVVEDYIAKAALRSEIERTAEGREKDGVDMGLHVRNPFTGDEVPLFVADYVLAGYGSGAVMAVPAHDQRDFEFAKKYDIPIKLVIDSPEGKLKAEELTEAYVEPGVMANSAPFDGMDSQKAIEAITEFGAEKGFAEKAIQFRLRDWLLSRQRYWGAPIPVVHCENCGVVPVPETELPVELPHVKDFLPKGRSPLADVPEFMNTECPKCGGPARRDPDTMDTFVCSSWYQLRYPDANNPDEAISREAAEKWLPIDLYIGGIEHATGHLLYFRFITKVLFDMGYLPVEEPAEKLFNHGMVCDEHGDIMSKSKGNVTSPIEVTEEHGVDVSRLAMLFFAPPEHEISWSNDALKGAERFLTRVDKFIPEDIDSKRTTNSIE
;
A
#
# COMPACT_ATOMS: atom_id res chain seq x y z
N CYS A 1 -4.44 16.73 -8.57
CA CYS A 1 -3.51 16.86 -7.42
C CYS A 1 -2.22 17.61 -7.73
N ASN A 2 -1.61 17.46 -8.92
CA ASN A 2 -0.29 18.03 -9.26
C ASN A 2 0.83 17.68 -8.25
N THR A 3 0.78 16.46 -7.71
CA THR A 3 1.77 15.90 -6.77
C THR A 3 1.75 14.38 -6.93
N VAL A 4 2.82 13.71 -6.53
CA VAL A 4 2.85 12.26 -6.32
C VAL A 4 1.87 11.82 -5.21
N LEU A 5 1.52 10.53 -5.23
CA LEU A 5 0.64 9.86 -4.27
C LEU A 5 1.33 8.57 -3.78
N ALA A 6 1.12 8.20 -2.52
CA ALA A 6 1.47 6.86 -2.04
C ALA A 6 0.55 5.79 -2.68
N ASN A 7 0.94 4.52 -2.65
CA ASN A 7 0.15 3.43 -3.23
C ASN A 7 -1.23 3.31 -2.55
N GLU A 8 -1.27 3.53 -1.24
CA GLU A 8 -2.46 3.54 -0.38
C GLU A 8 -3.42 4.70 -0.73
N GLN A 9 -2.93 5.72 -1.44
CA GLN A 9 -3.70 6.87 -1.91
C GLN A 9 -4.23 6.69 -3.35
N VAL A 10 -4.00 5.51 -3.94
CA VAL A 10 -4.53 5.11 -5.24
C VAL A 10 -5.65 4.10 -5.03
N VAL A 11 -6.88 4.50 -5.38
CA VAL A 11 -8.07 3.66 -5.26
C VAL A 11 -8.58 3.40 -6.68
N ASN A 12 -8.59 2.12 -7.10
CA ASN A 12 -9.03 1.69 -8.43
C ASN A 12 -8.39 2.47 -9.60
N GLY A 13 -7.11 2.84 -9.48
CA GLY A 13 -6.38 3.56 -10.54
C GLY A 13 -6.54 5.07 -10.49
N CYS A 14 -7.35 5.57 -9.57
CA CYS A 14 -7.63 6.99 -9.41
C CYS A 14 -7.09 7.52 -8.09
N CYS A 15 -7.03 8.85 -7.99
CA CYS A 15 -6.70 9.52 -6.74
C CYS A 15 -7.81 9.28 -5.68
N TRP A 16 -7.43 8.95 -4.45
CA TRP A 16 -8.37 8.78 -3.32
C TRP A 16 -9.28 10.00 -3.04
N ARG A 17 -8.87 11.20 -3.47
CA ARG A 17 -9.69 12.43 -3.36
C ARG A 17 -10.40 12.83 -4.66
N HIS A 18 -9.90 12.37 -5.81
CA HIS A 18 -10.45 12.67 -7.12
C HIS A 18 -10.74 11.34 -7.82
N SER A 19 -11.81 10.67 -7.40
CA SER A 19 -12.15 9.29 -7.78
C SER A 19 -12.32 9.07 -9.29
N ASN A 20 -12.55 10.16 -10.04
CA ASN A 20 -12.75 10.12 -11.50
C ASN A 20 -11.50 10.59 -12.27
N THR A 21 -10.36 10.79 -11.60
CA THR A 21 -9.11 11.25 -12.22
C THR A 21 -8.06 10.14 -12.14
N PRO A 22 -7.76 9.48 -13.28
CA PRO A 22 -6.70 8.47 -13.35
C PRO A 22 -5.34 9.05 -12.98
N ILE A 23 -4.52 8.22 -12.33
CA ILE A 23 -3.11 8.57 -12.06
C ILE A 23 -2.25 8.38 -13.31
N SER A 24 -1.09 9.03 -13.34
CA SER A 24 -0.05 8.79 -14.36
C SER A 24 1.29 8.50 -13.68
N LYS A 25 2.12 7.66 -14.30
CA LYS A 25 3.46 7.35 -13.79
C LYS A 25 4.45 8.44 -14.20
N ARG A 26 5.37 8.77 -13.29
CA ARG A 26 6.53 9.63 -13.53
C ARG A 26 7.72 9.08 -12.77
N VAL A 27 8.90 9.14 -13.37
CA VAL A 27 10.16 8.81 -12.69
C VAL A 27 10.64 10.07 -11.99
N LEU A 28 10.62 10.06 -10.66
CA LEU A 28 11.05 11.18 -9.81
C LEU A 28 11.83 10.61 -8.62
N GLU A 29 12.85 11.33 -8.19
CA GLU A 29 13.54 11.08 -6.92
C GLU A 29 12.67 11.64 -5.78
N GLN A 30 12.35 10.82 -4.77
CA GLN A 30 11.39 11.14 -3.71
C GLN A 30 11.81 10.49 -2.38
N TRP A 31 11.29 11.01 -1.26
CA TRP A 31 11.52 10.45 0.06
C TRP A 31 10.56 9.30 0.37
N PHE A 32 11.07 8.27 1.03
CA PHE A 32 10.31 7.09 1.44
C PHE A 32 10.62 6.72 2.90
N PHE A 33 9.61 6.29 3.64
CA PHE A 33 9.81 5.49 4.86
C PHE A 33 9.91 4.02 4.50
N LYS A 34 10.93 3.34 5.03
CA LYS A 34 11.17 1.92 4.79
C LYS A 34 10.27 1.01 5.64
N ILE A 35 8.96 1.19 5.50
CA ILE A 35 7.93 0.41 6.22
C ILE A 35 8.05 -1.09 5.92
N THR A 36 8.64 -1.47 4.79
CA THR A 36 8.88 -2.87 4.44
C THR A 36 9.79 -3.60 5.42
N ASP A 37 10.70 -2.90 6.12
CA ASP A 37 11.52 -3.50 7.19
C ASP A 37 10.67 -3.97 8.38
N TYR A 38 9.45 -3.47 8.52
CA TYR A 38 8.48 -3.84 9.56
C TYR A 38 7.37 -4.76 9.03
N ALA A 39 7.38 -5.16 7.75
CA ALA A 39 6.26 -5.87 7.12
C ALA A 39 5.87 -7.16 7.85
N GLN A 40 6.86 -7.96 8.29
CA GLN A 40 6.62 -9.21 9.01
C GLN A 40 5.98 -8.94 10.39
N ARG A 41 6.51 -8.00 11.18
CA ARG A 41 5.92 -7.62 12.48
C ARG A 41 4.52 -7.04 12.32
N LEU A 42 4.33 -6.16 11.35
CA LEU A 42 3.01 -5.61 11.02
C LEU A 42 2.01 -6.71 10.65
N LEU A 43 2.46 -7.82 10.06
CA LEU A 43 1.60 -8.95 9.75
C LEU A 43 1.30 -9.82 10.97
N ASP A 44 2.35 -10.24 11.70
CA ASP A 44 2.24 -11.20 12.80
C ASP A 44 1.45 -10.61 13.97
N ASP A 45 1.70 -9.34 14.29
CA ASP A 45 1.09 -8.68 15.45
C ASP A 45 -0.41 -8.41 15.26
N LEU A 46 -0.95 -8.57 14.04
CA LEU A 46 -2.40 -8.51 13.79
C LEU A 46 -3.17 -9.60 14.56
N ASP A 47 -2.54 -10.73 14.85
CA ASP A 47 -3.20 -11.86 15.52
C ASP A 47 -3.59 -11.49 16.96
N GLY A 48 -2.78 -10.67 17.64
CA GLY A 48 -3.00 -10.24 19.02
C GLY A 48 -4.00 -9.09 19.21
N LEU A 49 -4.40 -8.38 18.15
CA LEU A 49 -5.27 -7.19 18.25
C LEU A 49 -6.76 -7.55 18.39
N ASP A 50 -7.53 -6.83 19.21
CA ASP A 50 -9.00 -6.96 19.23
C ASP A 50 -9.63 -6.01 18.20
N TRP A 51 -9.31 -6.28 16.93
CA TRP A 51 -9.75 -5.49 15.77
C TRP A 51 -10.68 -6.29 14.87
N PRO A 52 -11.59 -5.63 14.10
CA PRO A 52 -12.52 -6.32 13.21
C PRO A 52 -11.79 -7.21 12.19
N HIS A 53 -12.32 -8.42 11.99
CA HIS A 53 -11.73 -9.40 11.06
C HIS A 53 -11.55 -8.82 9.65
N SER A 54 -12.50 -8.00 9.19
CA SER A 54 -12.43 -7.32 7.89
C SER A 54 -11.19 -6.43 7.76
N VAL A 55 -10.87 -5.61 8.76
CA VAL A 55 -9.67 -4.76 8.78
C VAL A 55 -8.41 -5.60 8.78
N LYS A 56 -8.34 -6.62 9.64
CA LYS A 56 -7.18 -7.53 9.68
C LYS A 56 -6.98 -8.20 8.31
N ALA A 57 -8.03 -8.72 7.70
CA ALA A 57 -7.97 -9.35 6.38
C ALA A 57 -7.49 -8.37 5.29
N MET A 58 -7.99 -7.12 5.30
CA MET A 58 -7.53 -6.07 4.39
C MET A 58 -6.04 -5.76 4.58
N GLN A 59 -5.55 -5.63 5.81
CA GLN A 59 -4.12 -5.42 6.07
C GLN A 59 -3.26 -6.63 5.69
N ARG A 60 -3.67 -7.86 6.02
CA ARG A 60 -2.93 -9.08 5.61
C ARG A 60 -2.81 -9.17 4.09
N ASN A 61 -3.91 -8.92 3.39
CA ASN A 61 -3.91 -8.87 1.93
C ASN A 61 -2.98 -7.75 1.44
N TRP A 62 -3.11 -6.53 1.95
CA TRP A 62 -2.28 -5.38 1.55
C TRP A 62 -0.79 -5.65 1.73
N ILE A 63 -0.39 -6.14 2.91
CA ILE A 63 0.98 -6.53 3.22
C ILE A 63 1.45 -7.66 2.28
N GLY A 64 0.60 -8.66 2.06
CA GLY A 64 0.75 -9.66 1.01
C GLY A 64 2.05 -10.46 1.12
N ARG A 65 2.27 -11.14 2.25
CA ARG A 65 3.43 -12.00 2.46
C ARG A 65 3.33 -13.26 1.59
N SER A 66 4.39 -13.50 0.83
CA SER A 66 4.57 -14.67 -0.02
C SER A 66 5.86 -15.38 0.37
N THR A 67 5.79 -16.69 0.65
CA THR A 67 6.99 -17.52 0.84
C THR A 67 7.27 -18.22 -0.48
N GLY A 68 8.53 -18.21 -0.90
CA GLY A 68 8.93 -18.78 -2.17
C GLY A 68 10.44 -18.93 -2.28
N ALA A 69 10.94 -18.86 -3.51
CA ALA A 69 12.36 -18.94 -3.80
C ALA A 69 12.78 -17.80 -4.73
N ASN A 70 13.96 -17.23 -4.46
CA ASN A 70 14.70 -16.49 -5.47
C ASN A 70 15.47 -17.52 -6.31
N ILE A 71 15.34 -17.47 -7.63
CA ILE A 71 16.06 -18.36 -8.57
C ILE A 71 16.83 -17.50 -9.55
N LYS A 72 18.08 -17.85 -9.81
CA LYS A 72 18.98 -17.16 -10.75
C LYS A 72 18.97 -17.86 -12.10
N PHE A 73 18.23 -17.30 -13.05
CA PHE A 73 18.37 -17.67 -14.45
C PHE A 73 19.53 -16.87 -15.08
N SER A 74 19.94 -17.22 -16.30
CA SER A 74 20.99 -16.49 -17.02
C SER A 74 20.58 -16.19 -18.45
N VAL A 75 20.82 -14.95 -18.90
CA VAL A 75 20.63 -14.56 -20.31
C VAL A 75 21.74 -15.21 -21.12
N VAL A 76 21.38 -16.00 -22.13
CA VAL A 76 22.33 -16.84 -22.89
C VAL A 76 23.34 -15.97 -23.65
N GLU A 77 22.87 -14.87 -24.25
CA GLU A 77 23.69 -14.02 -25.11
C GLU A 77 24.74 -13.20 -24.35
N THR A 78 24.52 -12.91 -23.06
CA THR A 78 25.41 -12.05 -22.27
C THR A 78 26.04 -12.74 -21.06
N GLY A 79 25.44 -13.84 -20.59
CA GLY A 79 25.76 -14.44 -19.31
C GLY A 79 25.28 -13.63 -18.09
N ASP A 80 24.49 -12.57 -18.30
CA ASP A 80 23.96 -11.78 -17.18
C ASP A 80 22.97 -12.60 -16.37
N GLU A 81 23.01 -12.45 -15.04
CA GLU A 81 22.01 -13.03 -14.15
C GLU A 81 20.65 -12.35 -14.38
N LEU A 82 19.60 -13.17 -14.47
CA LEU A 82 18.22 -12.76 -14.49
C LEU A 82 17.52 -13.40 -13.28
N PRO A 83 17.68 -12.82 -12.07
CA PRO A 83 17.02 -13.34 -10.89
C PRO A 83 15.51 -13.25 -11.05
N ILE A 84 14.75 -14.16 -10.46
CA ILE A 84 13.29 -14.14 -10.35
C ILE A 84 12.85 -14.56 -8.96
N PHE A 85 11.67 -14.13 -8.54
CA PHE A 85 10.98 -14.67 -7.37
C PHE A 85 9.76 -15.48 -7.81
N THR A 86 9.57 -16.66 -7.22
CA THR A 86 8.38 -17.47 -7.42
C THR A 86 7.91 -18.11 -6.13
N THR A 87 6.60 -18.15 -5.92
CA THR A 87 5.95 -18.96 -4.86
C THR A 87 5.73 -20.41 -5.28
N ARG A 88 5.99 -20.73 -6.54
CA ARG A 88 5.81 -22.06 -7.15
C ARG A 88 7.12 -22.61 -7.72
N PRO A 89 8.21 -22.74 -6.94
CA PRO A 89 9.43 -23.36 -7.45
C PRO A 89 9.22 -24.82 -7.87
N ASP A 90 8.17 -25.49 -7.37
CA ASP A 90 7.70 -26.79 -7.84
C ASP A 90 7.44 -26.85 -9.34
N THR A 91 7.08 -25.73 -9.98
CA THR A 91 6.77 -25.71 -11.42
C THR A 91 7.95 -25.32 -12.31
N VAL A 92 9.16 -25.09 -11.75
CA VAL A 92 10.30 -24.53 -12.51
C VAL A 92 10.75 -25.36 -13.71
N PHE A 93 10.50 -26.67 -13.71
CA PHE A 93 10.79 -27.56 -14.84
C PHE A 93 9.84 -27.35 -16.04
N GLY A 94 8.70 -26.69 -15.80
CA GLY A 94 7.65 -26.39 -16.79
C GLY A 94 7.80 -25.00 -17.41
N VAL A 95 8.89 -24.29 -17.13
CA VAL A 95 9.18 -22.98 -17.73
C VAL A 95 9.39 -23.14 -19.22
N THR A 96 8.59 -22.44 -20.03
CA THR A 96 8.70 -22.45 -21.50
C THR A 96 8.97 -21.08 -22.11
N PHE A 97 8.87 -20.01 -21.32
CA PHE A 97 9.38 -18.68 -21.64
C PHE A 97 9.64 -17.88 -20.35
N MET A 98 10.35 -16.77 -20.47
CA MET A 98 10.58 -15.81 -19.40
C MET A 98 10.01 -14.46 -19.81
N ALA A 99 9.53 -13.68 -18.84
CA ALA A 99 9.03 -12.32 -19.09
C ALA A 99 9.72 -11.31 -18.18
N ILE A 100 10.13 -10.17 -18.74
CA ILE A 100 10.79 -9.07 -18.03
C ILE A 100 9.97 -7.78 -18.16
N ALA A 101 9.91 -6.99 -17.08
CA ALA A 101 9.21 -5.73 -17.06
C ALA A 101 9.88 -4.70 -18.00
N PRO A 102 9.09 -3.84 -18.69
CA PRO A 102 9.61 -2.76 -19.53
C PRO A 102 10.58 -1.82 -18.80
N GLU A 103 10.37 -1.64 -17.48
CA GLU A 103 11.16 -0.74 -16.64
C GLU A 103 12.28 -1.43 -15.86
N ALA A 104 12.54 -2.72 -16.09
CA ALA A 104 13.59 -3.45 -15.37
C ALA A 104 14.97 -2.85 -15.64
N ASP A 105 15.86 -2.83 -14.63
CA ASP A 105 17.19 -2.22 -14.77
C ASP A 105 18.02 -2.87 -15.88
N LEU A 106 17.94 -4.20 -16.01
CA LEU A 106 18.63 -4.96 -17.04
C LEU A 106 18.13 -4.64 -18.46
N MET A 107 16.91 -4.11 -18.60
CA MET A 107 16.29 -3.79 -19.90
C MET A 107 17.16 -2.82 -20.71
N LYS A 108 17.80 -1.84 -20.07
CA LYS A 108 18.70 -0.87 -20.74
C LYS A 108 19.83 -1.56 -21.49
N LYS A 109 20.34 -2.68 -20.97
CA LYS A 109 21.38 -3.49 -21.59
C LYS A 109 20.80 -4.43 -22.65
N LEU A 110 19.70 -5.12 -22.34
CA LEU A 110 19.09 -6.12 -23.24
C LEU A 110 18.57 -5.51 -24.54
N VAL A 111 18.00 -4.30 -24.49
CA VAL A 111 17.53 -3.59 -25.69
C VAL A 111 18.67 -3.27 -26.67
N GLN A 112 19.90 -3.12 -26.19
CA GLN A 112 21.04 -2.83 -27.08
C GLN A 112 21.46 -4.05 -27.93
N ILE A 113 21.12 -5.26 -27.48
CA ILE A 113 21.56 -6.51 -28.10
C ILE A 113 20.42 -7.28 -28.77
N CYS A 114 19.16 -6.91 -28.55
CA CYS A 114 18.03 -7.61 -29.15
C CYS A 114 17.98 -7.37 -30.68
N PRO A 115 17.77 -8.43 -31.48
CA PRO A 115 17.73 -8.34 -32.94
C PRO A 115 16.56 -7.48 -33.47
N ASN A 116 15.48 -7.35 -32.70
CA ASN A 116 14.27 -6.62 -33.05
C ASN A 116 14.07 -5.35 -32.19
N ARG A 117 15.17 -4.64 -31.93
CA ARG A 117 15.25 -3.46 -31.07
C ARG A 117 14.14 -2.43 -31.28
N GLU A 118 13.86 -2.02 -32.51
CA GLU A 118 12.85 -0.98 -32.78
C GLU A 118 11.45 -1.36 -32.27
N VAL A 119 11.08 -2.65 -32.40
CA VAL A 119 9.79 -3.17 -31.94
C VAL A 119 9.73 -3.21 -30.42
N VAL A 120 10.83 -3.62 -29.78
CA VAL A 120 10.95 -3.67 -28.32
C VAL A 120 10.92 -2.26 -27.72
N GLU A 121 11.65 -1.30 -28.30
CA GLU A 121 11.66 0.11 -27.85
C GLU A 121 10.27 0.76 -27.98
N ASP A 122 9.56 0.52 -29.09
CA ASP A 122 8.18 1.01 -29.29
C ASP A 122 7.21 0.39 -28.26
N TYR A 123 7.35 -0.91 -27.96
CA TYR A 123 6.54 -1.54 -26.93
C TYR A 123 6.81 -0.95 -25.53
N ILE A 124 8.08 -0.76 -25.17
CA ILE A 124 8.46 -0.16 -23.88
C ILE A 124 7.88 1.26 -23.77
N ALA A 125 7.97 2.07 -24.82
CA ALA A 125 7.42 3.42 -24.85
C ALA A 125 5.89 3.42 -24.66
N LYS A 126 5.18 2.48 -25.29
CA LYS A 126 3.72 2.31 -25.11
C LYS A 126 3.36 1.83 -23.72
N ALA A 127 4.11 0.87 -23.17
CA ALA A 127 3.88 0.34 -21.83
C ALA A 127 4.09 1.40 -20.74
N ALA A 128 5.05 2.31 -20.92
CA ALA A 128 5.31 3.43 -20.00
C ALA A 128 4.14 4.44 -19.90
N LEU A 129 3.28 4.49 -20.93
CA LEU A 129 2.08 5.34 -20.92
C LEU A 129 0.91 4.71 -20.16
N ARG A 130 0.98 3.42 -19.83
CA ARG A 130 -0.07 2.67 -19.13
C ARG A 130 0.17 2.68 -17.62
N SER A 131 -0.89 2.84 -16.85
CA SER A 131 -0.83 2.70 -15.39
C SER A 131 -0.63 1.24 -14.99
N GLU A 132 -0.16 1.00 -13.76
CA GLU A 132 0.00 -0.36 -13.23
C GLU A 132 -1.32 -1.12 -13.18
N ILE A 133 -2.39 -0.40 -12.80
CA ILE A 133 -3.73 -0.97 -12.65
C ILE A 133 -4.30 -1.34 -14.01
N GLU A 134 -4.09 -0.51 -15.04
CA GLU A 134 -4.41 -0.91 -16.41
C GLU A 134 -3.61 -2.15 -16.84
N ARG A 135 -2.33 -2.24 -16.47
CA ARG A 135 -1.47 -3.39 -16.83
C ARG A 135 -1.90 -4.68 -16.13
N THR A 136 -2.31 -4.60 -14.87
CA THR A 136 -2.70 -5.75 -14.05
C THR A 136 -4.21 -6.07 -14.09
N ALA A 137 -5.04 -5.21 -14.68
CA ALA A 137 -6.49 -5.39 -14.74
C ALA A 137 -6.91 -6.79 -15.25
N GLU A 138 -7.85 -7.41 -14.54
CA GLU A 138 -8.49 -8.67 -14.95
C GLU A 138 -9.31 -8.45 -16.23
N GLY A 139 -9.27 -9.43 -17.14
CA GLY A 139 -9.95 -9.36 -18.44
C GLY A 139 -9.24 -8.50 -19.50
N ARG A 140 -8.17 -7.79 -19.15
CA ARG A 140 -7.30 -7.16 -20.15
C ARG A 140 -6.45 -8.23 -20.83
N GLU A 141 -6.43 -8.18 -22.15
CA GLU A 141 -5.54 -9.00 -22.95
C GLU A 141 -4.07 -8.69 -22.60
N LYS A 142 -3.37 -9.68 -22.07
CA LYS A 142 -1.94 -9.59 -21.77
C LYS A 142 -1.18 -9.55 -23.10
N ASP A 143 -0.35 -8.54 -23.29
CA ASP A 143 0.49 -8.38 -24.48
C ASP A 143 1.97 -8.36 -24.10
N GLY A 144 2.81 -8.65 -25.06
CA GLY A 144 4.26 -8.66 -24.94
C GLY A 144 4.92 -8.82 -26.31
N VAL A 145 6.24 -8.64 -26.32
CA VAL A 145 7.08 -8.75 -27.52
C VAL A 145 8.23 -9.70 -27.20
N ASP A 146 8.40 -10.72 -28.04
CA ASP A 146 9.58 -11.58 -28.02
C ASP A 146 10.82 -10.72 -28.29
N MET A 147 11.82 -10.73 -27.40
CA MET A 147 13.04 -9.95 -27.57
C MET A 147 14.05 -10.61 -28.51
N GLY A 148 13.80 -11.84 -28.98
CA GLY A 148 14.76 -12.64 -29.74
C GLY A 148 16.01 -13.01 -28.93
N LEU A 149 15.92 -12.93 -27.60
CA LEU A 149 16.95 -13.31 -26.63
C LEU A 149 16.50 -14.57 -25.88
N HIS A 150 17.46 -15.31 -25.33
CA HIS A 150 17.18 -16.57 -24.65
C HIS A 150 17.65 -16.53 -23.20
N VAL A 151 16.95 -17.28 -22.37
CA VAL A 151 17.27 -17.44 -20.95
C VAL A 151 17.43 -18.93 -20.66
N ARG A 152 18.51 -19.27 -19.96
CA ARG A 152 18.80 -20.64 -19.55
C ARG A 152 18.15 -20.95 -18.20
N ASN A 153 17.35 -22.01 -18.16
CA ASN A 153 16.82 -22.57 -16.94
C ASN A 153 17.92 -23.33 -16.18
N PRO A 154 18.27 -22.94 -14.94
CA PRO A 154 19.36 -23.58 -14.22
C PRO A 154 19.05 -25.03 -13.78
N PHE A 155 17.77 -25.42 -13.71
CA PHE A 155 17.37 -26.77 -13.31
C PHE A 155 17.44 -27.77 -14.46
N THR A 156 17.03 -27.37 -15.67
CA THR A 156 16.96 -28.27 -16.83
C THR A 156 18.09 -28.06 -17.83
N GLY A 157 18.70 -26.88 -17.85
CA GLY A 157 19.64 -26.44 -18.89
C GLY A 157 18.95 -25.94 -20.17
N ASP A 158 17.62 -26.04 -20.25
CA ASP A 158 16.83 -25.61 -21.40
C ASP A 158 16.98 -24.10 -21.64
N GLU A 159 16.97 -23.72 -22.91
CA GLU A 159 16.97 -22.32 -23.35
C GLU A 159 15.54 -21.96 -23.77
N VAL A 160 15.00 -20.91 -23.16
CA VAL A 160 13.63 -20.45 -23.42
C VAL A 160 13.65 -18.99 -23.87
N PRO A 161 12.70 -18.55 -24.72
CA PRO A 161 12.64 -17.17 -25.19
C PRO A 161 12.36 -16.18 -24.05
N LEU A 162 12.94 -14.98 -24.16
CA LEU A 162 12.70 -13.85 -23.27
C LEU A 162 11.75 -12.83 -23.93
N PHE A 163 10.64 -12.56 -23.26
CA PHE A 163 9.66 -11.56 -23.66
C PHE A 163 9.78 -10.30 -22.80
N VAL A 164 9.56 -9.13 -23.40
CA VAL A 164 9.15 -7.95 -22.66
C VAL A 164 7.63 -7.94 -22.55
N ALA A 165 7.09 -7.81 -21.33
CA ALA A 165 5.64 -7.84 -21.11
C ALA A 165 5.20 -6.90 -20.00
N ASP A 166 4.15 -6.12 -20.25
CA ASP A 166 3.70 -5.08 -19.32
C ASP A 166 3.00 -5.64 -18.06
N TYR A 167 2.54 -6.89 -18.06
CA TYR A 167 1.97 -7.50 -16.87
C TYR A 167 3.01 -7.84 -15.79
N VAL A 168 4.30 -7.81 -16.14
CA VAL A 168 5.41 -7.95 -15.21
C VAL A 168 5.73 -6.58 -14.60
N LEU A 169 5.89 -6.52 -13.28
CA LEU A 169 6.08 -5.28 -12.54
C LEU A 169 7.52 -5.17 -12.05
N ALA A 170 8.25 -4.16 -12.51
CA ALA A 170 9.66 -3.95 -12.17
C ALA A 170 9.91 -3.84 -10.65
N GLY A 171 8.95 -3.27 -9.91
CA GLY A 171 9.08 -3.16 -8.47
C GLY A 171 8.93 -4.49 -7.74
N TYR A 172 8.26 -5.50 -8.30
CA TYR A 172 7.93 -6.75 -7.59
C TYR A 172 8.96 -7.84 -7.87
N GLY A 173 9.55 -8.40 -6.81
CA GLY A 173 10.68 -9.31 -6.95
C GLY A 173 11.86 -8.61 -7.63
N SER A 174 12.35 -9.21 -8.71
CA SER A 174 13.47 -8.70 -9.52
C SER A 174 13.05 -7.93 -10.78
N GLY A 175 11.74 -7.78 -11.02
CA GLY A 175 11.23 -7.25 -12.28
C GLY A 175 11.27 -8.24 -13.45
N ALA A 176 11.52 -9.52 -13.19
CA ALA A 176 11.37 -10.62 -14.15
C ALA A 176 10.63 -11.79 -13.49
N VAL A 177 9.94 -12.57 -14.31
CA VAL A 177 9.19 -13.77 -13.88
C VAL A 177 9.47 -14.93 -14.82
N MET A 178 9.52 -16.13 -14.24
CA MET A 178 9.45 -17.36 -15.01
C MET A 178 7.99 -17.62 -15.39
N ALA A 179 7.74 -18.04 -16.62
CA ALA A 179 6.39 -18.34 -17.07
C ALA A 179 6.19 -19.84 -17.25
N VAL A 180 5.17 -20.38 -16.58
CA VAL A 180 4.86 -21.82 -16.57
C VAL A 180 3.41 -22.03 -17.01
N PRO A 181 3.16 -22.02 -18.34
CA PRO A 181 1.80 -21.99 -18.89
C PRO A 181 0.86 -23.08 -18.40
N ALA A 182 1.38 -24.27 -18.10
CA ALA A 182 0.52 -25.36 -17.63
C ALA A 182 -0.04 -25.14 -16.22
N HIS A 183 0.54 -24.21 -15.43
CA HIS A 183 0.27 -24.06 -14.01
C HIS A 183 0.06 -22.61 -13.53
N ASP A 184 0.07 -21.62 -14.44
CA ASP A 184 -0.38 -20.25 -14.19
C ASP A 184 -1.30 -19.81 -15.32
N GLN A 185 -2.50 -19.35 -14.97
CA GLN A 185 -3.54 -19.01 -15.94
C GLN A 185 -3.13 -17.83 -16.86
N ARG A 186 -2.37 -16.87 -16.33
CA ARG A 186 -1.91 -15.71 -17.12
C ARG A 186 -0.87 -16.15 -18.14
N ASP A 187 0.03 -17.03 -17.72
CA ASP A 187 1.04 -17.61 -18.61
C ASP A 187 0.40 -18.52 -19.65
N PHE A 188 -0.67 -19.25 -19.31
CA PHE A 188 -1.45 -20.06 -20.24
C PHE A 188 -2.07 -19.23 -21.35
N GLU A 189 -2.78 -18.15 -20.99
CA GLU A 189 -3.40 -17.25 -21.95
C GLU A 189 -2.36 -16.57 -22.85
N PHE A 190 -1.24 -16.14 -22.27
CA PHE A 190 -0.13 -15.58 -23.02
C PHE A 190 0.48 -16.61 -23.98
N ALA A 191 0.76 -17.82 -23.51
CA ALA A 191 1.33 -18.88 -24.33
C ALA A 191 0.41 -19.28 -25.49
N LYS A 192 -0.90 -19.40 -25.25
CA LYS A 192 -1.89 -19.67 -26.31
C LYS A 192 -1.92 -18.57 -27.37
N LYS A 193 -1.83 -17.30 -26.96
CA LYS A 193 -1.83 -16.16 -27.88
C LYS A 193 -0.60 -16.11 -28.77
N TYR A 194 0.57 -16.43 -28.21
CA TYR A 194 1.86 -16.34 -28.90
C TYR A 194 2.38 -17.69 -29.41
N ASP A 195 1.54 -18.74 -29.40
CA ASP A 195 1.88 -20.11 -29.82
C ASP A 195 3.14 -20.68 -29.13
N ILE A 196 3.29 -20.38 -27.83
CA ILE A 196 4.41 -20.84 -27.01
C ILE A 196 4.08 -22.25 -26.47
N PRO A 197 5.06 -23.18 -26.44
CA PRO A 197 4.85 -24.51 -25.90
C PRO A 197 4.31 -24.51 -24.46
N ILE A 198 3.43 -25.46 -24.15
CA ILE A 198 2.87 -25.68 -22.82
C ILE A 198 3.42 -27.02 -22.30
N LYS A 199 4.14 -26.97 -21.17
CA LYS A 199 4.79 -28.16 -20.57
C LYS A 199 4.19 -28.44 -19.20
N LEU A 200 3.54 -29.59 -19.07
CA LEU A 200 3.01 -30.09 -17.79
C LEU A 200 4.12 -30.64 -16.91
N VAL A 201 4.14 -30.19 -15.66
CA VAL A 201 5.05 -30.68 -14.62
C VAL A 201 4.38 -31.08 -13.32
N ILE A 202 3.07 -30.91 -13.23
CA ILE A 202 2.24 -31.39 -12.13
C ILE A 202 1.03 -32.10 -12.72
N ASP A 203 0.82 -33.35 -12.32
CA ASP A 203 -0.38 -34.12 -12.58
C ASP A 203 -1.41 -33.91 -11.46
N SER A 204 -2.69 -34.00 -11.81
CA SER A 204 -3.77 -33.99 -10.83
C SER A 204 -3.68 -35.23 -9.93
N PRO A 205 -4.09 -35.15 -8.64
CA PRO A 205 -4.25 -36.33 -7.79
C PRO A 205 -5.16 -37.42 -8.41
N GLU A 206 -6.04 -37.04 -9.33
CA GLU A 206 -7.00 -37.94 -9.99
C GLU A 206 -6.40 -38.66 -11.22
N GLY A 207 -5.24 -38.24 -11.70
CA GLY A 207 -4.56 -38.88 -12.82
C GLY A 207 -3.73 -37.93 -13.67
N LYS A 208 -3.11 -38.53 -14.72
CA LYS A 208 -2.22 -37.82 -15.62
C LYS A 208 -2.98 -36.81 -16.49
N LEU A 209 -2.47 -35.58 -16.52
CA LEU A 209 -2.97 -34.53 -17.40
C LEU A 209 -2.24 -34.59 -18.75
N LYS A 210 -2.87 -34.06 -19.80
CA LYS A 210 -2.24 -33.89 -21.12
C LYS A 210 -2.32 -32.43 -21.55
N ALA A 211 -1.20 -31.89 -22.02
CA ALA A 211 -1.08 -30.46 -22.31
C ALA A 211 -2.01 -30.03 -23.45
N GLU A 212 -2.27 -30.92 -24.40
CA GLU A 212 -3.15 -30.69 -25.55
C GLU A 212 -4.64 -30.64 -25.17
N GLU A 213 -5.00 -31.23 -24.03
CA GLU A 213 -6.38 -31.31 -23.53
C GLU A 213 -6.72 -30.17 -22.57
N LEU A 214 -5.73 -29.37 -22.14
CA LEU A 214 -5.93 -28.24 -21.24
C LEU A 214 -6.72 -27.11 -21.95
N THR A 215 -7.86 -26.75 -21.36
CA THR A 215 -8.63 -25.55 -21.69
C THR A 215 -8.23 -24.35 -20.83
N GLU A 216 -7.65 -24.61 -19.67
CA GLU A 216 -7.16 -23.64 -18.69
C GLU A 216 -5.93 -24.21 -17.96
N ALA A 217 -5.18 -23.36 -17.25
CA ALA A 217 -4.03 -23.81 -16.46
C ALA A 217 -4.48 -24.67 -15.27
N TYR A 218 -3.72 -25.73 -14.97
CA TYR A 218 -3.90 -26.50 -13.75
C TYR A 218 -3.12 -25.86 -12.60
N VAL A 219 -3.81 -25.06 -11.78
CA VAL A 219 -3.19 -24.25 -10.71
C VAL A 219 -3.11 -24.96 -9.36
N GLU A 220 -3.86 -26.04 -9.18
CA GLU A 220 -3.99 -26.75 -7.91
C GLU A 220 -2.74 -27.58 -7.55
N PRO A 221 -2.54 -27.91 -6.26
CA PRO A 221 -1.53 -28.87 -5.85
C PRO A 221 -1.79 -30.27 -6.43
N GLY A 222 -0.72 -30.94 -6.82
CA GLY A 222 -0.76 -32.29 -7.34
C GLY A 222 0.56 -33.05 -7.16
N VAL A 223 0.84 -33.96 -8.08
CA VAL A 223 2.04 -34.81 -8.07
C VAL A 223 3.01 -34.37 -9.16
N MET A 224 4.27 -34.20 -8.80
CA MET A 224 5.35 -33.82 -9.72
C MET A 224 5.48 -34.83 -10.87
N ALA A 225 5.61 -34.32 -12.10
CA ALA A 225 5.83 -35.08 -13.32
C ALA A 225 6.83 -34.32 -14.23
N ASN A 226 7.48 -35.02 -15.16
CA ASN A 226 8.43 -34.43 -16.13
C ASN A 226 9.49 -33.50 -15.50
N SER A 227 9.87 -33.79 -14.24
CA SER A 227 10.65 -32.94 -13.34
C SER A 227 11.70 -33.75 -12.58
N ALA A 228 12.26 -34.78 -13.19
CA ALA A 228 13.33 -35.58 -12.59
C ALA A 228 14.44 -34.69 -12.00
N PRO A 229 14.91 -34.93 -10.77
CA PRO A 229 14.69 -36.12 -9.94
C PRO A 229 13.42 -36.10 -9.06
N PHE A 230 12.55 -35.09 -9.18
CA PHE A 230 11.42 -34.87 -8.26
C PHE A 230 10.12 -35.59 -8.67
N ASP A 231 10.12 -36.35 -9.76
CA ASP A 231 8.94 -37.08 -10.24
C ASP A 231 8.31 -37.96 -9.16
N GLY A 232 6.98 -37.90 -9.05
CA GLY A 232 6.18 -38.64 -8.06
C GLY A 232 6.12 -37.98 -6.68
N MET A 233 6.84 -36.88 -6.45
CA MET A 233 6.76 -36.12 -5.20
C MET A 233 5.45 -35.31 -5.14
N ASP A 234 4.93 -35.12 -3.93
CA ASP A 234 3.86 -34.15 -3.69
C ASP A 234 4.37 -32.73 -3.96
N SER A 235 3.65 -31.95 -4.77
CA SER A 235 4.05 -30.60 -5.21
C SER A 235 4.30 -29.63 -4.05
N GLN A 236 3.54 -29.71 -2.95
CA GLN A 236 3.75 -28.83 -1.79
C GLN A 236 5.06 -29.16 -1.07
N LYS A 237 5.43 -30.44 -0.99
CA LYS A 237 6.75 -30.86 -0.49
C LYS A 237 7.88 -30.54 -1.47
N ALA A 238 7.58 -30.60 -2.78
CA ALA A 238 8.54 -30.30 -3.83
C ALA A 238 9.02 -28.84 -3.81
N ILE A 239 8.18 -27.90 -3.36
CA ILE A 239 8.57 -26.49 -3.18
C ILE A 239 9.84 -26.38 -2.34
N GLU A 240 9.89 -27.04 -1.19
CA GLU A 240 11.05 -27.01 -0.30
C GLU A 240 12.23 -27.79 -0.90
N ALA A 241 12.00 -29.00 -1.39
CA ALA A 241 13.05 -29.86 -1.94
C ALA A 241 13.76 -29.26 -3.16
N ILE A 242 13.02 -28.63 -4.07
CA ILE A 242 13.57 -27.97 -5.26
C ILE A 242 14.35 -26.72 -4.88
N THR A 243 13.84 -25.95 -3.91
CA THR A 243 14.53 -24.76 -3.41
C THR A 243 15.86 -25.14 -2.76
N GLU A 244 15.88 -26.20 -1.95
CA GLU A 244 17.09 -26.73 -1.32
C GLU A 244 18.10 -27.26 -2.33
N PHE A 245 17.63 -28.02 -3.34
CA PHE A 245 18.48 -28.45 -4.44
C PHE A 245 19.14 -27.29 -5.17
N GLY A 246 18.38 -26.24 -5.50
CA GLY A 246 18.93 -25.04 -6.13
C GLY A 246 19.90 -24.27 -5.23
N ALA A 247 19.67 -24.28 -3.91
CA ALA A 247 20.57 -23.67 -2.93
C ALA A 247 21.90 -24.42 -2.80
N GLU A 248 21.88 -25.76 -2.76
CA GLU A 248 23.11 -26.58 -2.79
C GLU A 248 23.95 -26.35 -4.04
N LYS A 249 23.29 -26.01 -5.15
CA LYS A 249 23.94 -25.71 -6.45
C LYS A 249 24.29 -24.23 -6.63
N GLY A 250 23.87 -23.35 -5.72
CA GLY A 250 24.21 -21.93 -5.71
C GLY A 250 23.38 -21.03 -6.63
N PHE A 251 22.23 -21.51 -7.14
CA PHE A 251 21.36 -20.73 -8.03
C PHE A 251 19.94 -20.52 -7.51
N ALA A 252 19.60 -21.00 -6.30
CA ALA A 252 18.34 -20.67 -5.64
C ALA A 252 18.52 -20.40 -4.14
N GLU A 253 17.60 -19.67 -3.53
CA GLU A 253 17.55 -19.48 -2.08
C GLU A 253 16.09 -19.30 -1.62
N LYS A 254 15.78 -19.76 -0.39
CA LYS A 254 14.47 -19.50 0.23
C LYS A 254 14.31 -17.99 0.42
N ALA A 255 13.18 -17.45 -0.01
CA ALA A 255 12.91 -16.02 0.03
C ALA A 255 11.49 -15.74 0.53
N ILE A 256 11.34 -14.63 1.25
CA ILE A 256 10.04 -14.07 1.62
C ILE A 256 9.92 -12.75 0.87
N GLN A 257 8.80 -12.58 0.16
CA GLN A 257 8.46 -11.33 -0.51
C GLN A 257 7.18 -10.77 0.10
N PHE A 258 7.07 -9.44 0.07
CA PHE A 258 5.89 -8.72 0.49
C PHE A 258 5.36 -7.91 -0.69
N ARG A 259 4.03 -7.83 -0.80
CA ARG A 259 3.37 -6.91 -1.73
C ARG A 259 3.49 -5.46 -1.27
N LEU A 260 3.60 -5.24 0.04
CA LEU A 260 3.83 -3.94 0.65
C LEU A 260 5.03 -3.24 0.00
N ARG A 261 4.88 -1.95 -0.24
CA ARG A 261 5.96 -1.08 -0.72
C ARG A 261 6.36 -0.10 0.36
N ASP A 262 7.54 0.48 0.19
CA ASP A 262 7.94 1.60 1.01
C ASP A 262 6.98 2.78 0.85
N TRP A 263 6.77 3.50 1.95
CA TRP A 263 5.77 4.55 2.03
C TRP A 263 6.35 5.85 1.47
N LEU A 264 5.83 6.26 0.31
CA LEU A 264 6.21 7.52 -0.34
C LEU A 264 5.74 8.73 0.49
N LEU A 265 6.71 9.46 1.05
CA LEU A 265 6.55 10.57 1.99
C LEU A 265 6.35 11.93 1.30
N SER A 266 7.18 12.24 0.31
CA SER A 266 7.27 13.57 -0.32
C SER A 266 6.02 14.01 -1.06
N ARG A 267 5.66 15.28 -0.97
CA ARG A 267 4.56 15.91 -1.73
C ARG A 267 5.02 17.23 -2.32
N GLN A 268 4.72 17.44 -3.60
CA GLN A 268 4.99 18.68 -4.35
C GLN A 268 3.90 19.72 -4.06
N ARG A 269 3.69 20.01 -2.78
CA ARG A 269 2.60 20.86 -2.28
C ARG A 269 3.16 21.83 -1.24
N TYR A 270 2.56 23.01 -1.19
CA TYR A 270 2.89 24.01 -0.18
C TYR A 270 2.37 23.63 1.21
N TRP A 271 1.10 23.21 1.31
CA TRP A 271 0.45 23.00 2.61
C TRP A 271 0.77 21.64 3.22
N GLY A 272 1.92 21.55 3.87
CA GLY A 272 2.40 20.40 4.61
C GLY A 272 3.62 20.76 5.46
N ALA A 273 4.05 19.85 6.33
CA ALA A 273 5.26 20.05 7.12
C ALA A 273 6.49 19.99 6.21
N PRO A 274 7.40 20.99 6.22
CA PRO A 274 8.64 20.92 5.46
C PRO A 274 9.50 19.71 5.87
N ILE A 275 10.12 19.06 4.89
CA ILE A 275 11.07 17.97 5.16
C ILE A 275 12.37 18.59 5.72
N PRO A 276 12.85 18.20 6.92
CA PRO A 276 13.99 18.84 7.59
C PRO A 276 15.33 18.35 7.02
N VAL A 277 15.55 18.59 5.73
CA VAL A 277 16.73 18.17 4.98
C VAL A 277 17.30 19.33 4.15
N VAL A 278 18.62 19.33 4.01
CA VAL A 278 19.41 20.27 3.22
C VAL A 278 20.26 19.50 2.20
N HIS A 279 20.22 19.95 0.95
CA HIS A 279 21.00 19.45 -0.18
C HIS A 279 22.24 20.32 -0.38
N CYS A 280 23.43 19.74 -0.19
CA CYS A 280 24.72 20.40 -0.35
C CYS A 280 25.54 19.72 -1.46
N GLU A 281 26.10 20.49 -2.39
CA GLU A 281 26.89 19.94 -3.50
C GLU A 281 28.12 19.14 -3.05
N ASN A 282 28.71 19.49 -1.89
CA ASN A 282 29.89 18.81 -1.36
C ASN A 282 29.56 17.67 -0.38
N CYS A 283 28.48 17.81 0.40
CA CYS A 283 28.13 16.87 1.46
C CYS A 283 27.01 15.89 1.09
N GLY A 284 26.32 16.13 -0.02
CA GLY A 284 25.12 15.41 -0.41
C GLY A 284 23.91 15.83 0.43
N VAL A 285 23.11 14.83 0.81
CA VAL A 285 21.87 15.00 1.57
C VAL A 285 22.18 15.03 3.07
N VAL A 286 21.82 16.11 3.75
CA VAL A 286 22.18 16.36 5.16
C VAL A 286 20.92 16.72 5.97
N PRO A 287 20.64 16.06 7.11
CA PRO A 287 19.52 16.42 7.96
C PRO A 287 19.77 17.77 8.65
N VAL A 288 18.69 18.51 8.89
CA VAL A 288 18.72 19.71 9.75
C VAL A 288 18.98 19.29 11.20
N PRO A 289 19.86 19.98 11.95
CA PRO A 289 20.08 19.69 13.36
C PRO A 289 18.82 19.85 14.20
N GLU A 290 18.64 19.01 15.23
CA GLU A 290 17.48 19.05 16.13
C GLU A 290 17.27 20.42 16.79
N THR A 291 18.37 21.09 17.15
CA THR A 291 18.37 22.44 17.74
C THR A 291 17.91 23.54 16.80
N GLU A 292 17.81 23.26 15.50
CA GLU A 292 17.34 24.19 14.47
C GLU A 292 15.91 23.86 14.01
N LEU A 293 15.26 22.88 14.63
CA LEU A 293 13.84 22.61 14.41
C LEU A 293 12.98 23.63 15.18
N PRO A 294 11.79 23.96 14.65
CA PRO A 294 11.21 23.48 13.38
C PRO A 294 11.76 24.22 12.15
N VAL A 295 11.77 23.53 10.99
CA VAL A 295 11.86 24.22 9.70
C VAL A 295 10.48 24.82 9.40
N GLU A 296 10.34 26.12 9.64
CA GLU A 296 9.06 26.81 9.49
C GLU A 296 8.61 26.92 8.03
N LEU A 297 7.33 26.61 7.78
CA LEU A 297 6.72 26.80 6.47
C LEU A 297 6.56 28.31 6.19
N PRO A 298 7.17 28.87 5.13
CA PRO A 298 7.16 30.31 4.87
C PRO A 298 5.78 30.77 4.40
N HIS A 299 5.33 31.96 4.81
CA HIS A 299 4.11 32.55 4.27
C HIS A 299 4.33 33.05 2.84
N VAL A 300 3.67 32.41 1.86
CA VAL A 300 3.75 32.80 0.45
C VAL A 300 2.40 33.20 -0.13
N LYS A 301 2.40 34.11 -1.10
CA LYS A 301 1.18 34.52 -1.83
C LYS A 301 0.77 33.53 -2.91
N ASP A 302 1.73 32.91 -3.57
CA ASP A 302 1.50 31.94 -4.65
C ASP A 302 1.83 30.53 -4.15
N PHE A 303 0.80 29.83 -3.68
CA PHE A 303 0.89 28.48 -3.12
C PHE A 303 0.25 27.40 -4.01
N LEU A 304 -0.17 27.77 -5.23
CA LEU A 304 -0.85 26.84 -6.14
C LEU A 304 0.17 25.87 -6.77
N PRO A 305 -0.12 24.55 -6.80
CA PRO A 305 0.82 23.56 -7.32
C PRO A 305 0.88 23.60 -8.86
N LYS A 306 2.08 23.80 -9.40
CA LYS A 306 2.37 23.93 -10.85
C LYS A 306 3.08 22.71 -11.45
N GLY A 307 3.02 21.56 -10.78
CA GLY A 307 3.72 20.33 -11.17
C GLY A 307 5.10 20.13 -10.50
N ARG A 308 5.56 21.12 -9.72
CA ARG A 308 6.64 21.04 -8.73
C ARG A 308 6.18 21.71 -7.44
N SER A 309 6.91 21.51 -6.33
CA SER A 309 6.58 22.17 -5.07
C SER A 309 6.64 23.70 -5.21
N PRO A 310 5.63 24.44 -4.73
CA PRO A 310 5.68 25.91 -4.70
C PRO A 310 6.86 26.46 -3.90
N LEU A 311 7.34 25.74 -2.87
CA LEU A 311 8.48 26.16 -2.05
C LEU A 311 9.79 26.25 -2.85
N ALA A 312 9.90 25.48 -3.94
CA ALA A 312 11.07 25.54 -4.82
C ALA A 312 11.28 26.94 -5.44
N ASP A 313 10.22 27.74 -5.51
CA ASP A 313 10.19 29.09 -6.07
C ASP A 313 10.34 30.19 -5.01
N VAL A 314 10.77 29.84 -3.80
CA VAL A 314 10.89 30.75 -2.65
C VAL A 314 12.37 30.83 -2.22
N PRO A 315 13.20 31.70 -2.83
CA PRO A 315 14.64 31.76 -2.55
C PRO A 315 15.00 31.98 -1.08
N GLU A 316 14.20 32.77 -0.37
CA GLU A 316 14.38 33.08 1.06
C GLU A 316 14.18 31.86 1.98
N PHE A 317 13.42 30.86 1.53
CA PHE A 317 13.27 29.59 2.21
C PHE A 317 14.32 28.59 1.73
N MET A 318 14.51 28.52 0.41
CA MET A 318 15.36 27.52 -0.22
C MET A 318 16.84 27.71 0.09
N ASN A 319 17.34 28.95 0.11
CA ASN A 319 18.76 29.21 0.31
C ASN A 319 19.12 29.12 1.79
N THR A 320 20.09 28.26 2.11
CA THR A 320 20.59 28.07 3.48
C THR A 320 22.07 27.67 3.45
N GLU A 321 22.69 27.56 4.62
CA GLU A 321 24.01 26.96 4.77
C GLU A 321 23.91 25.46 5.06
N CYS A 322 24.92 24.71 4.64
CA CYS A 322 25.03 23.29 4.97
C CYS A 322 25.41 23.15 6.45
N PRO A 323 24.61 22.46 7.28
CA PRO A 323 24.91 22.31 8.71
C PRO A 323 26.17 21.46 8.97
N LYS A 324 26.70 20.76 7.94
CA LYS A 324 27.91 19.93 8.05
C LYS A 324 29.21 20.68 7.69
N CYS A 325 29.20 21.51 6.65
CA CYS A 325 30.42 22.16 6.15
C CYS A 325 30.37 23.69 6.11
N GLY A 326 29.23 24.31 6.43
CA GLY A 326 29.02 25.76 6.36
C GLY A 326 28.97 26.35 4.93
N GLY A 327 29.14 25.52 3.90
CA GLY A 327 29.03 25.95 2.50
C GLY A 327 27.58 26.23 2.07
N PRO A 328 27.36 26.87 0.90
CA PRO A 328 26.03 27.12 0.37
C PRO A 328 25.28 25.81 0.12
N ALA A 329 24.00 25.79 0.46
CA ALA A 329 23.13 24.63 0.31
C ALA A 329 21.69 25.04 0.07
N ARG A 330 20.84 24.06 -0.24
CA ARG A 330 19.41 24.28 -0.50
C ARG A 330 18.54 23.40 0.38
N ARG A 331 17.50 23.95 1.00
CA ARG A 331 16.50 23.13 1.71
C ARG A 331 15.78 22.20 0.73
N ASP A 332 15.24 21.10 1.24
CA ASP A 332 14.32 20.27 0.47
C ASP A 332 13.01 21.05 0.21
N PRO A 333 12.54 21.16 -1.05
CA PRO A 333 11.35 21.92 -1.37
C PRO A 333 10.05 21.14 -1.10
N ASP A 334 10.10 19.83 -0.95
CA ASP A 334 8.90 19.01 -0.77
C ASP A 334 8.41 19.05 0.69
N THR A 335 7.10 18.81 0.85
CA THR A 335 6.48 18.67 2.17
C THR A 335 6.08 17.23 2.43
N MET A 336 5.90 16.87 3.70
CA MET A 336 5.46 15.54 4.11
C MET A 336 3.97 15.31 3.78
N ASP A 337 3.64 14.07 3.42
CA ASP A 337 2.26 13.61 3.31
C ASP A 337 1.48 13.78 4.62
N THR A 338 0.18 14.05 4.50
CA THR A 338 -0.68 14.29 5.66
C THR A 338 -0.82 13.08 6.58
N PHE A 339 -0.64 11.85 6.07
CA PHE A 339 -0.67 10.66 6.92
C PHE A 339 0.47 10.62 7.94
N VAL A 340 1.57 11.34 7.72
CA VAL A 340 2.63 11.44 8.75
C VAL A 340 2.07 12.04 10.02
N CYS A 341 1.41 13.19 9.93
CA CYS A 341 0.82 13.85 11.09
C CYS A 341 -0.24 12.97 11.77
N SER A 342 -1.08 12.28 10.99
CA SER A 342 -2.12 11.41 11.57
C SER A 342 -1.58 10.09 12.11
N SER A 343 -0.33 9.71 11.86
CA SER A 343 0.22 8.44 12.36
C SER A 343 0.67 8.48 13.81
N TRP A 344 0.78 9.67 14.41
CA TRP A 344 1.27 9.84 15.78
C TRP A 344 0.53 10.88 16.64
N TYR A 345 -0.50 11.53 16.11
CA TYR A 345 -1.28 12.55 16.84
C TYR A 345 -1.85 12.06 18.19
N GLN A 346 -2.16 10.78 18.30
CA GLN A 346 -2.59 10.12 19.53
C GLN A 346 -1.55 10.22 20.65
N LEU A 347 -0.26 10.24 20.30
CA LEU A 347 0.84 10.41 21.24
C LEU A 347 0.91 11.86 21.72
N ARG A 348 0.51 12.82 20.88
CA ARG A 348 0.55 14.23 21.25
C ARG A 348 -0.57 14.63 22.22
N TYR A 349 -1.75 13.99 22.16
CA TYR A 349 -2.89 14.38 23.01
C TYR A 349 -2.61 14.37 24.52
N PRO A 350 -1.97 13.33 25.09
CA PRO A 350 -1.65 13.29 26.51
C PRO A 350 -0.71 14.41 26.98
N ASP A 351 0.08 14.98 26.06
CA ASP A 351 1.18 15.89 26.38
C ASP A 351 1.28 17.07 25.40
N ALA A 352 0.13 17.63 25.02
CA ALA A 352 -0.02 18.50 23.87
C ALA A 352 0.76 19.83 23.96
N ASN A 353 1.11 20.27 25.17
CA ASN A 353 1.80 21.52 25.43
C ASN A 353 3.30 21.35 25.72
N ASN A 354 3.83 20.12 25.65
CA ASN A 354 5.25 19.86 25.90
C ASN A 354 6.12 20.44 24.76
N PRO A 355 6.98 21.43 25.02
CA PRO A 355 7.76 22.06 23.97
C PRO A 355 9.00 21.26 23.56
N ASP A 356 9.41 20.28 24.38
CA ASP A 356 10.71 19.63 24.28
C ASP A 356 10.65 18.25 23.62
N GLU A 357 9.51 17.55 23.73
CA GLU A 357 9.34 16.20 23.20
C GLU A 357 7.94 15.97 22.62
N ALA A 358 7.79 14.94 21.79
CA ALA A 358 6.51 14.55 21.21
C ALA A 358 5.51 14.08 22.28
N ILE A 359 5.98 13.26 23.22
CA ILE A 359 5.27 12.75 24.40
C ILE A 359 6.30 12.38 25.48
N SER A 360 6.07 12.78 26.73
CA SER A 360 6.87 12.32 27.87
C SER A 360 6.67 10.85 28.16
N ARG A 361 7.73 10.21 28.69
CA ARG A 361 7.67 8.80 29.11
C ARG A 361 6.55 8.53 30.13
N GLU A 362 6.35 9.44 31.08
CA GLU A 362 5.29 9.35 32.10
C GLU A 362 3.90 9.38 31.44
N ALA A 363 3.67 10.30 30.50
CA ALA A 363 2.40 10.39 29.79
C ALA A 363 2.15 9.15 28.92
N ALA A 364 3.19 8.64 28.24
CA ALA A 364 3.12 7.43 27.42
C ALA A 364 2.74 6.20 28.25
N GLU A 365 3.40 5.98 29.39
CA GLU A 365 3.11 4.84 30.28
C GLU A 365 1.73 4.92 30.94
N LYS A 366 1.21 6.13 31.12
CA LYS A 366 -0.11 6.35 31.73
C LYS A 366 -1.26 6.12 30.75
N TRP A 367 -1.10 6.54 29.50
CA TRP A 367 -2.23 6.67 28.55
C TRP A 367 -2.19 5.70 27.38
N LEU A 368 -1.07 5.02 27.13
CA LEU A 368 -0.96 4.08 26.01
C LEU A 368 -0.96 2.63 26.52
N PRO A 369 -1.53 1.70 25.73
CA PRO A 369 -2.14 1.89 24.41
C PRO A 369 -3.55 2.52 24.50
N ILE A 370 -4.12 2.95 23.36
CA ILE A 370 -5.53 3.39 23.31
C ILE A 370 -6.45 2.20 23.61
N ASP A 371 -7.33 2.30 24.60
CA ASP A 371 -8.27 1.22 24.94
C ASP A 371 -9.26 0.91 23.81
N LEU A 372 -9.83 1.96 23.20
CA LEU A 372 -10.80 1.85 22.10
C LEU A 372 -10.59 2.97 21.08
N TYR A 373 -10.24 2.59 19.86
CA TYR A 373 -10.16 3.50 18.72
C TYR A 373 -11.40 3.38 17.83
N ILE A 374 -12.06 4.49 17.51
CA ILE A 374 -13.28 4.52 16.69
C ILE A 374 -13.00 5.30 15.41
N GLY A 375 -13.27 4.71 14.25
CA GLY A 375 -13.13 5.40 12.96
C GLY A 375 -13.64 4.58 11.78
N GLY A 376 -13.79 5.21 10.61
CA GLY A 376 -14.31 4.55 9.42
C GLY A 376 -13.37 3.48 8.85
N ILE A 377 -13.96 2.50 8.16
CA ILE A 377 -13.23 1.36 7.57
C ILE A 377 -12.34 1.75 6.39
N GLU A 378 -12.61 2.91 5.76
CA GLU A 378 -11.82 3.49 4.66
C GLU A 378 -10.35 3.73 5.00
N HIS A 379 -10.00 3.71 6.29
CA HIS A 379 -8.65 3.90 6.79
C HIS A 379 -7.86 2.61 7.03
N ALA A 380 -8.42 1.44 6.70
CA ALA A 380 -7.85 0.12 6.99
C ALA A 380 -6.41 -0.10 6.50
N THR A 381 -6.10 0.24 5.25
CA THR A 381 -4.78 0.00 4.63
C THR A 381 -3.89 1.24 4.54
N GLY A 382 -4.45 2.44 4.78
CA GLY A 382 -3.71 3.69 4.83
C GLY A 382 -3.35 4.06 6.28
N HIS A 383 -4.12 4.98 6.87
CA HIS A 383 -3.89 5.49 8.22
C HIS A 383 -3.65 4.38 9.25
N LEU A 384 -4.50 3.36 9.35
CA LEU A 384 -4.35 2.32 10.37
C LEU A 384 -3.08 1.48 10.21
N LEU A 385 -2.52 1.37 9.00
CA LEU A 385 -1.24 0.69 8.79
C LEU A 385 -0.07 1.58 9.19
N TYR A 386 -0.09 2.86 8.80
CA TYR A 386 0.94 3.84 9.19
C TYR A 386 0.96 4.14 10.68
N PHE A 387 -0.22 4.19 11.30
CA PHE A 387 -0.44 4.33 12.74
C PHE A 387 0.27 3.23 13.53
N ARG A 388 0.18 1.98 13.07
CA ARG A 388 0.90 0.85 13.66
C ARG A 388 2.40 0.92 13.39
N PHE A 389 2.79 1.22 12.15
CA PHE A 389 4.19 1.33 11.76
C PHE A 389 4.96 2.38 12.59
N ILE A 390 4.45 3.60 12.69
CA ILE A 390 5.10 4.67 13.45
C ILE A 390 5.18 4.32 14.95
N THR A 391 4.16 3.66 15.49
CA THR A 391 4.19 3.18 16.89
C THR A 391 5.33 2.18 17.11
N LYS A 392 5.51 1.21 16.21
CA LYS A 392 6.61 0.23 16.28
C LYS A 392 7.98 0.89 16.14
N VAL A 393 8.13 1.85 15.23
CA VAL A 393 9.39 2.61 15.09
C VAL A 393 9.74 3.33 16.38
N LEU A 394 8.78 4.02 17.00
CA LEU A 394 8.99 4.76 18.24
C LEU A 394 9.20 3.84 19.45
N PHE A 395 8.59 2.65 19.45
CA PHE A 395 8.89 1.59 20.42
C PHE A 395 10.32 1.08 20.29
N ASP A 396 10.77 0.74 19.08
CA ASP A 396 12.13 0.26 18.83
C ASP A 396 13.19 1.30 19.20
N MET A 397 12.85 2.59 19.05
CA MET A 397 13.68 3.72 19.48
C MET A 397 13.62 4.00 21.00
N GLY A 398 12.78 3.27 21.75
CA GLY A 398 12.65 3.38 23.21
C GLY A 398 11.73 4.50 23.71
N TYR A 399 11.06 5.25 22.83
CA TYR A 399 10.18 6.36 23.21
C TYR A 399 8.84 5.87 23.75
N LEU A 400 8.33 4.73 23.26
CA LEU A 400 7.03 4.20 23.66
C LEU A 400 7.17 2.89 24.47
N PRO A 401 6.25 2.63 25.41
CA PRO A 401 6.18 1.36 26.13
C PRO A 401 5.38 0.28 25.39
N VAL A 402 4.79 0.58 24.23
CA VAL A 402 3.85 -0.30 23.50
C VAL A 402 4.22 -0.46 22.04
N GLU A 403 3.97 -1.66 21.48
CA GLU A 403 4.22 -1.99 20.07
C GLU A 403 3.01 -1.81 19.15
N GLU A 404 1.82 -1.66 19.74
CA GLU A 404 0.57 -1.44 19.02
C GLU A 404 -0.15 -0.24 19.65
N PRO A 405 -0.68 0.68 18.83
CA PRO A 405 -1.21 1.95 19.33
C PRO A 405 -2.60 1.83 19.96
N ALA A 406 -3.37 0.79 19.65
CA ALA A 406 -4.73 0.62 20.14
C ALA A 406 -5.06 -0.85 20.37
N GLU A 407 -5.60 -1.16 21.56
CA GLU A 407 -6.03 -2.52 21.91
C GLU A 407 -7.23 -2.94 21.08
N LYS A 408 -8.25 -2.07 21.02
CA LYS A 408 -9.50 -2.30 20.31
C LYS A 408 -9.71 -1.29 19.20
N LEU A 409 -10.30 -1.78 18.11
CA LEU A 409 -10.78 -0.96 17.01
C LEU A 409 -12.26 -1.21 16.81
N PHE A 410 -13.04 -0.14 16.73
CA PHE A 410 -14.43 -0.18 16.31
C PHE A 410 -14.60 0.64 15.03
N ASN A 411 -15.01 -0.03 13.95
CA ASN A 411 -15.37 0.67 12.73
C ASN A 411 -16.85 0.97 12.72
N HIS A 412 -17.20 2.25 12.71
CA HIS A 412 -18.58 2.66 12.56
C HIS A 412 -19.02 2.51 11.10
N GLY A 413 -20.32 2.29 10.88
CA GLY A 413 -20.90 2.34 9.55
C GLY A 413 -20.90 3.76 9.00
N MET A 414 -20.91 3.86 7.68
CA MET A 414 -20.95 5.15 7.00
C MET A 414 -22.35 5.75 7.08
N VAL A 415 -22.41 7.08 7.19
CA VAL A 415 -23.69 7.81 7.09
C VAL A 415 -23.95 8.09 5.62
N CYS A 416 -25.08 7.60 5.14
CA CYS A 416 -25.56 7.75 3.78
C CYS A 416 -26.72 8.75 3.76
N ASP A 417 -26.86 9.47 2.65
CA ASP A 417 -28.02 10.31 2.39
C ASP A 417 -29.30 9.47 2.11
N GLU A 418 -30.39 10.17 1.80
CA GLU A 418 -31.68 9.54 1.49
C GLU A 418 -31.69 8.67 0.21
N HIS A 419 -30.64 8.78 -0.61
CA HIS A 419 -30.46 7.98 -1.82
C HIS A 419 -29.52 6.78 -1.60
N GLY A 420 -28.98 6.62 -0.39
CA GLY A 420 -28.03 5.56 -0.05
C GLY A 420 -26.58 5.90 -0.42
N ASP A 421 -26.29 7.14 -0.79
CA ASP A 421 -24.94 7.60 -1.10
C ASP A 421 -24.22 8.05 0.18
N ILE A 422 -22.99 7.54 0.42
CA ILE A 422 -22.16 8.00 1.54
C ILE A 422 -22.03 9.54 1.51
N MET A 423 -22.36 10.18 2.63
CA MET A 423 -22.26 11.63 2.78
C MET A 423 -20.81 12.08 2.69
N SER A 424 -20.52 13.01 1.77
CA SER A 424 -19.18 13.58 1.63
C SER A 424 -19.24 15.00 1.09
N LYS A 425 -18.32 15.86 1.56
CA LYS A 425 -18.24 17.25 1.11
C LYS A 425 -18.03 17.36 -0.40
N SER A 426 -17.31 16.42 -1.01
CA SER A 426 -17.08 16.35 -2.46
C SER A 426 -18.34 16.07 -3.28
N LYS A 427 -19.29 15.31 -2.73
CA LYS A 427 -20.59 15.03 -3.37
C LYS A 427 -21.62 16.13 -3.11
N GLY A 428 -21.39 16.98 -2.11
CA GLY A 428 -22.33 18.05 -1.75
C GLY A 428 -23.62 17.55 -1.10
N ASN A 429 -23.64 16.29 -0.64
CA ASN A 429 -24.81 15.61 -0.07
C ASN A 429 -24.76 15.53 1.48
N VAL A 430 -23.98 16.42 2.12
CA VAL A 430 -23.80 16.41 3.58
C VAL A 430 -24.92 17.19 4.23
N THR A 431 -25.63 16.56 5.16
CA THR A 431 -26.49 17.29 6.11
C THR A 431 -25.61 17.96 7.17
N SER A 432 -25.75 19.27 7.33
CA SER A 432 -24.98 20.01 8.33
C SER A 432 -25.42 19.63 9.75
N PRO A 433 -24.52 19.14 10.61
CA PRO A 433 -24.89 18.84 11.99
C PRO A 433 -25.30 20.12 12.75
N ILE A 434 -24.76 21.29 12.38
CA ILE A 434 -25.09 22.57 13.01
C ILE A 434 -26.58 22.87 12.81
N GLU A 435 -27.06 22.78 11.56
CA GLU A 435 -28.46 23.07 11.21
C GLU A 435 -29.40 22.13 11.96
N VAL A 436 -29.09 20.83 12.01
CA VAL A 436 -29.89 19.83 12.74
C VAL A 436 -29.93 20.14 14.23
N THR A 437 -28.79 20.52 14.83
CA THR A 437 -28.73 20.85 16.26
C THR A 437 -29.43 22.15 16.60
N GLU A 438 -29.40 23.16 15.72
CA GLU A 438 -30.11 24.43 15.91
C GLU A 438 -31.63 24.23 15.80
N GLU A 439 -32.09 23.36 14.91
CA GLU A 439 -33.52 23.08 14.71
C GLU A 439 -34.10 22.17 15.79
N HIS A 440 -33.43 21.06 16.12
CA HIS A 440 -33.98 20.00 16.97
C HIS A 440 -33.35 19.91 18.36
N GLY A 441 -32.23 20.57 18.59
CA GLY A 441 -31.46 20.45 19.82
C GLY A 441 -30.43 19.31 19.79
N VAL A 442 -29.39 19.47 20.61
CA VAL A 442 -28.23 18.57 20.65
C VAL A 442 -28.61 17.15 21.07
N ASP A 443 -29.45 16.99 22.10
CA ASP A 443 -29.81 15.67 22.62
C ASP A 443 -30.69 14.87 21.65
N VAL A 444 -31.62 15.54 20.96
CA VAL A 444 -32.42 14.91 19.89
C VAL A 444 -31.50 14.41 18.78
N SER A 445 -30.55 15.24 18.34
CA SER A 445 -29.60 14.92 17.29
C SER A 445 -28.73 13.70 17.66
N ARG A 446 -28.17 13.71 18.88
CA ARG A 446 -27.34 12.59 19.39
C ARG A 446 -28.14 11.31 19.50
N LEU A 447 -29.34 11.38 20.09
CA LEU A 447 -30.18 10.21 20.28
C LEU A 447 -30.63 9.63 18.93
N ALA A 448 -31.01 10.47 17.97
CA ALA A 448 -31.34 10.03 16.62
C ALA A 448 -30.17 9.29 15.98
N MET A 449 -28.96 9.87 16.03
CA MET A 449 -27.73 9.24 15.52
C MET A 449 -27.48 7.85 16.09
N LEU A 450 -27.66 7.69 17.41
CA LEU A 450 -27.44 6.42 18.10
C LEU A 450 -28.60 5.41 17.94
N PHE A 451 -29.75 5.83 17.41
CA PHE A 451 -30.94 5.00 17.27
C PHE A 451 -31.26 4.60 15.83
N PHE A 452 -30.62 5.23 14.83
CA PHE A 452 -30.84 4.87 13.41
C PHE A 452 -30.53 3.41 13.11
N ALA A 453 -29.40 2.91 13.61
CA ALA A 453 -28.90 1.57 13.37
C ALA A 453 -27.87 1.17 14.46
N PRO A 454 -27.53 -0.12 14.58
CA PRO A 454 -26.30 -0.52 15.27
C PRO A 454 -25.10 0.28 14.75
N PRO A 455 -24.17 0.75 15.60
CA PRO A 455 -23.13 1.69 15.18
C PRO A 455 -22.18 1.17 14.09
N GLU A 456 -22.05 -0.14 13.93
CA GLU A 456 -21.26 -0.82 12.90
C GLU A 456 -21.95 -0.91 11.53
N HIS A 457 -23.26 -0.66 11.47
CA HIS A 457 -24.05 -0.71 10.23
C HIS A 457 -24.15 0.67 9.59
N GLU A 458 -24.28 0.69 8.26
CA GLU A 458 -24.54 1.93 7.52
C GLU A 458 -25.84 2.58 8.01
N ILE A 459 -25.80 3.90 8.17
CA ILE A 459 -26.92 4.71 8.61
C ILE A 459 -27.49 5.39 7.38
N SER A 460 -28.75 5.12 7.03
CA SER A 460 -29.48 5.94 6.07
C SER A 460 -30.11 7.12 6.81
N TRP A 461 -29.67 8.33 6.47
CA TRP A 461 -30.17 9.54 7.11
C TRP A 461 -31.67 9.73 6.84
N SER A 462 -32.44 9.99 7.90
CA SER A 462 -33.87 10.24 7.81
C SER A 462 -34.34 11.28 8.83
N ASN A 463 -35.03 12.31 8.34
CA ASN A 463 -35.65 13.33 9.18
C ASN A 463 -36.78 12.78 10.07
N ASP A 464 -37.34 11.61 9.74
CA ASP A 464 -38.38 10.99 10.58
C ASP A 464 -37.80 10.38 11.87
N ALA A 465 -36.54 9.93 11.85
CA ALA A 465 -35.89 9.46 13.06
C ALA A 465 -35.63 10.59 14.07
N LEU A 466 -35.33 11.80 13.58
CA LEU A 466 -35.20 13.01 14.42
C LEU A 466 -36.50 13.28 15.18
N LYS A 467 -37.65 13.25 14.49
CA LYS A 467 -38.97 13.38 15.12
C LYS A 467 -39.23 12.26 16.15
N GLY A 468 -38.76 11.05 15.89
CA GLY A 468 -38.84 9.92 16.81
C GLY A 468 -38.08 10.18 18.11
N ALA A 469 -36.82 10.62 17.99
CA ALA A 469 -35.97 10.98 19.12
C ALA A 469 -36.55 12.15 19.93
N GLU A 470 -37.07 13.18 19.26
CA GLU A 470 -37.74 14.32 19.89
C GLU A 470 -38.95 13.91 20.72
N ARG A 471 -39.82 13.06 20.16
CA ARG A 471 -40.98 12.50 20.87
C ARG A 471 -40.57 11.67 22.07
N PHE A 472 -39.49 10.89 21.96
CA PHE A 472 -38.98 10.11 23.07
C PHE A 472 -38.50 11.01 24.21
N LEU A 473 -37.65 12.00 23.91
CA LEU A 473 -37.14 12.92 24.93
C LEU A 473 -38.26 13.76 25.56
N THR A 474 -39.22 14.26 24.76
CA THR A 474 -40.41 14.96 25.27
C THR A 474 -41.24 14.07 26.21
N ARG A 475 -41.31 12.77 25.92
CA ARG A 475 -42.02 11.82 26.78
C ARG A 475 -41.25 11.55 28.08
N VAL A 476 -39.93 11.42 28.01
CA VAL A 476 -39.06 11.28 29.20
C VAL A 476 -39.22 12.50 30.11
N ASP A 477 -39.21 13.71 29.55
CA ASP A 477 -39.39 14.96 30.28
C ASP A 477 -40.71 15.00 31.07
N LYS A 478 -41.81 14.55 30.44
CA LYS A 478 -43.12 14.44 31.12
C LYS A 478 -43.18 13.45 32.29
N PHE A 479 -42.22 12.52 32.39
CA PHE A 479 -42.10 11.60 33.52
C PHE A 479 -41.22 12.14 34.64
N ILE A 480 -40.59 13.31 34.47
CA ILE A 480 -39.82 13.97 35.52
C ILE A 480 -40.81 14.66 36.48
N PRO A 481 -40.83 14.30 37.79
CA PRO A 481 -41.70 14.93 38.77
C PRO A 481 -41.44 16.44 38.93
N GLU A 482 -42.49 17.25 39.08
CA GLU A 482 -42.43 18.72 39.20
C GLU A 482 -41.55 19.20 40.39
N ASP A 483 -41.45 18.41 41.46
CA ASP A 483 -40.64 18.67 42.64
C ASP A 483 -39.12 18.52 42.42
N ILE A 484 -38.71 17.84 41.34
CA ILE A 484 -37.31 17.76 40.89
C ILE A 484 -36.97 18.97 39.99
N ASP A 485 -37.93 19.45 39.20
CA ASP A 485 -37.72 20.54 38.24
C ASP A 485 -37.53 21.91 38.94
N SER A 486 -38.26 22.14 40.05
CA SER A 486 -38.10 23.33 40.90
C SER A 486 -36.71 23.50 41.55
N LYS A 487 -35.92 22.42 41.66
CA LYS A 487 -34.54 22.46 42.17
C LYS A 487 -33.47 22.71 41.09
N ARG A 488 -33.82 22.62 39.80
CA ARG A 488 -32.91 22.92 38.68
C ARG A 488 -32.86 24.42 38.37
N THR A 489 -33.98 25.12 38.49
CA THR A 489 -34.08 26.57 38.26
C THR A 489 -33.39 27.42 39.34
N THR A 490 -33.00 26.83 40.47
CA THR A 490 -32.28 27.52 41.57
C THR A 490 -30.77 27.35 41.52
N ASN A 491 -30.22 26.51 40.64
CA ASN A 491 -28.79 26.28 40.48
C ASN A 491 -28.20 26.83 39.17
N SER A 492 -28.92 27.71 38.46
CA SER A 492 -28.30 28.58 37.45
C SER A 492 -27.55 29.70 38.15
N ILE A 493 -26.31 29.39 38.54
CA ILE A 493 -25.12 30.24 38.67
C ILE A 493 -25.41 31.76 38.69
N GLU A 494 -25.36 32.36 39.89
CA GLU A 494 -24.88 33.74 40.09
C GLU A 494 -23.37 33.83 39.81
#